data_AF-B5W0Q8-F1
#
_entry.id   AF-B5W0Q8-F1
#
_cell.length_a   1.000
_cell.length_b   1.000
_cell.length_c   1.000
_cell.angle_alpha   90.00
_cell.angle_beta   90.00
_cell.angle_gamma   90.00
#
_symmetry.space_group_name_H-M   'P 1'
#
loop_
_entity.id
_entity.type
_entity.pdbx_description
1 polymer ?
#
loop_
_entity_poly.entity_id
_entity_poly.type
_entity_poly.pdbx_seq_one_letter_code
_entity_poly.pdbx_strand_id
1 'polypeptide(L)' 'MELNDFLTPRYPYRGSDQPENMLFNANLQEFAQQVSYIAALQTNGKMSTLESYKKIKQQWKRLKKTHKQLT' A
#
# COMPACT_ATOMS: atom_id res chain seq x y z
N MET A 1 15.42 -4.65 -14.45
CA MET A 1 14.40 -4.67 -13.39
C MET A 1 14.66 -3.46 -12.53
N GLU A 2 13.73 -2.51 -12.48
CA GLU A 2 13.90 -1.28 -11.69
C GLU A 2 13.87 -1.58 -10.20
N LEU A 3 14.58 -0.80 -9.38
CA LEU A 3 14.60 -0.97 -7.91
C LEU A 3 13.19 -0.98 -7.31
N ASN A 4 12.31 -0.15 -7.87
CA ASN A 4 10.93 -0.08 -7.42
C ASN A 4 10.18 -1.40 -7.70
N ASP A 5 10.41 -2.07 -8.83
CA ASP A 5 9.74 -3.34 -9.14
C ASP A 5 10.21 -4.48 -8.22
N PHE A 6 11.50 -4.46 -7.85
CA PHE A 6 12.05 -5.42 -6.88
C PHE A 6 11.48 -5.20 -5.48
N LEU A 7 11.41 -3.96 -5.03
CA LEU A 7 10.89 -3.61 -3.70
C LEU A 7 9.36 -3.65 -3.66
N THR A 8 8.65 -3.47 -4.76
CA THR A 8 7.18 -3.40 -4.76
C THR A 8 6.58 -4.42 -5.74
N PRO A 9 6.72 -5.73 -5.47
CA PRO A 9 6.22 -6.76 -6.38
C PRO A 9 4.69 -6.68 -6.48
N ARG A 10 4.20 -6.41 -7.69
CA ARG A 10 2.76 -6.41 -8.00
C ARG A 10 2.31 -7.80 -8.42
N TYR A 11 1.15 -8.19 -7.92
CA TYR A 11 0.53 -9.46 -8.25
C TYR A 11 -0.61 -9.27 -9.26
N PRO A 12 -0.79 -10.19 -10.21
CA PRO A 12 -1.91 -10.14 -11.14
C PRO A 12 -3.24 -10.06 -10.41
N TYR A 13 -4.11 -9.15 -10.88
CA TYR A 13 -5.48 -9.06 -10.38
C TYR A 13 -6.32 -10.21 -10.95
N ARG A 14 -7.12 -10.86 -10.09
CA ARG A 14 -7.99 -12.00 -10.46
C ARG A 14 -9.46 -11.78 -10.11
N GLY A 15 -9.87 -10.54 -9.87
CA GLY A 15 -11.26 -10.22 -9.55
C GLY A 15 -12.06 -9.81 -10.78
N SER A 16 -13.13 -9.04 -10.56
CA SER A 16 -14.07 -8.62 -11.61
C SER A 16 -13.38 -7.80 -12.71
N ASP A 17 -13.92 -7.89 -13.92
CA ASP A 17 -13.44 -7.20 -15.14
C ASP A 17 -13.62 -5.67 -15.15
N GLN A 18 -14.23 -5.08 -14.12
CA GLN A 18 -14.42 -3.63 -14.03
C GLN A 18 -13.07 -2.91 -13.84
N PRO A 19 -12.72 -1.89 -14.65
CA PRO A 19 -11.46 -1.15 -14.55
C PRO A 19 -11.20 -0.55 -13.17
N GLU A 20 -12.26 -0.08 -12.49
CA GLU A 20 -12.23 0.52 -11.15
C GLU A 20 -11.71 -0.49 -10.12
N ASN A 21 -12.12 -1.75 -10.26
CA ASN A 21 -11.71 -2.84 -9.36
C ASN A 21 -10.23 -3.18 -9.55
N MET A 22 -9.76 -3.24 -10.80
CA MET A 22 -8.34 -3.45 -11.11
C MET A 22 -7.47 -2.31 -10.57
N LEU A 23 -7.90 -1.06 -10.78
CA LEU A 23 -7.19 0.13 -10.32
C LEU A 23 -7.21 0.26 -8.79
N PHE A 24 -8.34 -0.04 -8.15
CA PHE A 24 -8.42 -0.08 -6.69
C PHE A 24 -7.51 -1.18 -6.12
N ASN A 25 -7.47 -2.36 -6.73
CA ASN A 25 -6.55 -3.42 -6.33
C ASN A 25 -5.08 -2.98 -6.46
N ALA A 26 -4.70 -2.25 -7.52
CA ALA A 26 -3.34 -1.71 -7.63
C ALA A 26 -2.99 -0.76 -6.47
N ASN A 27 -3.92 0.12 -6.10
CA ASN A 27 -3.76 1.00 -4.92
C ASN A 27 -3.68 0.20 -3.61
N LEU A 28 -4.45 -0.87 -3.48
CA LEU A 28 -4.45 -1.74 -2.31
C LEU A 28 -3.11 -2.50 -2.18
N GLN A 29 -2.55 -2.97 -3.28
CA GLN A 29 -1.23 -3.62 -3.28
C GLN A 29 -0.12 -2.64 -2.87
N GLU A 30 -0.12 -1.40 -3.38
CA GLU A 30 0.82 -0.36 -2.95
C GLU A 30 0.69 -0.08 -1.43
N PHE A 31 -0.55 0.05 -0.94
CA PHE A 31 -0.82 0.24 0.49
C PHE A 31 -0.24 -0.91 1.34
N ALA A 32 -0.51 -2.16 0.96
CA ALA A 32 -0.04 -3.33 1.70
C ALA A 32 1.48 -3.37 1.79
N GLN A 33 2.18 -3.14 0.68
CA GLN A 33 3.64 -3.09 0.64
C GLN A 33 4.20 -1.98 1.54
N GLN A 34 3.65 -0.77 1.46
CA GLN A 34 4.11 0.35 2.29
C GLN A 34 3.90 0.08 3.78
N VAL A 35 2.78 -0.52 4.17
CA VAL A 35 2.53 -0.93 5.56
C VAL A 35 3.54 -1.98 6.02
N SER A 36 3.81 -3.00 5.19
CA SER A 36 4.83 -4.01 5.49
C SER A 36 6.21 -3.39 5.69
N TYR A 37 6.60 -2.41 4.86
CA TYR A 37 7.86 -1.69 5.03
C TYR A 37 7.93 -0.89 6.32
N ILE A 38 6.86 -0.16 6.65
CA ILE A 38 6.80 0.60 7.91
C ILE A 38 6.92 -0.34 9.11
N ALA A 39 6.21 -1.47 9.09
CA ALA A 39 6.26 -2.47 10.16
C ALA A 39 7.66 -3.10 10.30
N ALA A 40 8.33 -3.40 9.18
CA ALA A 40 9.69 -3.93 9.17
C ALA A 40 10.70 -2.91 9.73
N LEU A 41 10.59 -1.64 9.35
CA LEU A 41 11.45 -0.57 9.87
C LEU A 41 11.26 -0.38 11.37
N GLN A 42 10.01 -0.43 11.85
CA GLN A 42 9.71 -0.34 13.27
C GLN A 42 10.29 -1.52 14.04
N THR A 43 10.08 -2.74 13.54
CA THR A 43 10.57 -3.98 14.15
C THR A 43 12.10 -4.01 14.23
N ASN A 44 12.78 -3.46 13.22
CA ASN A 44 14.24 -3.33 13.19
C ASN A 44 14.77 -2.10 13.95
N GLY A 45 13.93 -1.42 14.73
CA GLY A 45 14.31 -0.27 15.57
C GLY A 45 14.65 1.00 14.80
N LYS A 46 14.38 1.07 13.49
CA LYS A 46 14.66 2.23 12.62
C LYS A 46 13.55 3.28 12.64
N MET A 47 12.40 2.96 13.24
CA MET A 47 11.25 3.84 13.34
C MET A 47 10.54 3.63 14.68
N SER A 48 10.10 4.71 15.32
CA SER A 48 9.35 4.59 16.58
C SER A 48 7.94 4.03 16.33
N THR A 49 7.34 3.40 17.35
CA THR A 49 5.96 2.90 17.27
C THR A 49 4.96 4.01 16.93
N LEU A 50 5.11 5.19 17.55
CA LEU A 50 4.22 6.33 17.31
C LEU A 50 4.36 6.87 15.89
N GLU A 51 5.58 6.98 15.38
CA GLU A 51 5.83 7.40 14.00
C GLU A 51 5.25 6.40 12.99
N SER A 52 5.48 5.10 13.24
CA SER A 52 4.95 4.01 12.40
C SER A 52 3.42 4.05 12.33
N TYR A 53 2.77 4.20 13.48
CA TYR A 53 1.32 4.36 13.56
C TYR A 53 0.83 5.57 12.76
N LYS A 54 1.48 6.74 12.91
CA LYS A 54 1.11 7.95 12.16
C LYS A 54 1.23 7.74 10.64
N LYS A 55 2.30 7.11 10.18
CA LYS A 55 2.51 6.81 8.75
C LYS A 55 1.49 5.81 8.21
N ILE A 56 1.21 4.71 8.92
CA ILE A 56 0.17 3.73 8.52
C ILE A 56 -1.20 4.42 8.44
N LYS A 57 -1.53 5.26 9.42
CA LYS A 57 -2.78 6.03 9.42
C LYS A 57 -2.88 6.98 8.23
N GLN A 58 -1.78 7.60 7.83
CA GLN A 58 -1.73 8.44 6.63
C GLN A 58 -1.95 7.61 5.35
N GLN A 59 -1.31 6.45 5.23
CA GLN A 59 -1.51 5.56 4.08
C GLN A 59 -2.95 5.04 3.99
N TRP A 60 -3.56 4.71 5.12
CA TRP A 60 -4.98 4.34 5.16
C TRP A 60 -5.90 5.47 4.67
N LYS A 61 -5.62 6.72 5.07
CA LYS A 61 -6.37 7.88 4.56
C LYS A 61 -6.20 8.04 3.04
N ARG A 62 -5.01 7.81 2.50
CA ARG A 62 -4.74 7.85 1.06
C ARG A 62 -5.52 6.76 0.32
N LEU A 63 -5.47 5.52 0.78
CA LEU A 63 -6.23 4.40 0.18
C LEU A 63 -7.74 4.65 0.19
N LYS A 64 -8.28 5.17 1.30
CA LYS A 64 -9.70 5.55 1.35
C LYS A 64 -10.05 6.66 0.34
N LYS A 65 -9.14 7.62 0.13
CA LYS A 65 -9.36 8.68 -0.86
C LYS A 65 -9.36 8.11 -2.28
N THR A 66 -8.44 7.21 -2.61
CA THR A 66 -8.40 6.60 -3.94
C THR A 66 -9.65 5.75 -4.20
N HIS A 67 -10.12 4.97 -3.23
CA HIS A 67 -11.40 4.25 -3.36
C HIS A 67 -12.56 5.18 -3.69
N LYS A 68 -12.71 6.29 -2.94
CA LYS A 68 -13.77 7.28 -3.16
C LYS A 68 -13.70 7.99 -4.52
N GLN A 69 -12.54 7.99 -5.19
CA GLN A 69 -12.38 8.58 -6.51
C GLN A 69 -12.72 7.59 -7.63
N LEU A 70 -12.83 6.30 -7.31
CA LEU A 70 -13.13 5.21 -8.24
C LEU A 70 -14.59 4.74 -8.14
N THR A 71 -15.32 5.20 -7.12
CA THR A 71 -16.75 4.95 -6.89
C THR A 71 -17.53 6.24 -7.07
#